data_AF-A0A645H412-F1
#
_entry.id   AF-A0A645H412-F1
#
_cell.length_a   1.000
_cell.length_b   1.000
_cell.length_c   1.000
_cell.angle_alpha   90.00
_cell.angle_beta   90.00
_cell.angle_gamma   90.00
#
_symmetry.space_group_name_H-M   'P 1'
#
loop_
_entity.id
_entity.type
_entity.pdbx_description
1 polymer ?
#
loop_
_entity_poly.entity_id
_entity_poly.type
_entity_poly.pdbx_seq_one_letter_code
_entity_poly.pdbx_strand_id
1 'polypeptide(L)'
;MPKEYGISIVSSGNTASASGSGTIGDAAPIEMEYTVTVSGPRQADSITAQVIGESTTINSVPYCLFTSAQGGLSVPIPAFLQYNSQSGGVVQKRNSCSEAAVSMRDAQWQQTPWDANNNDDGSYYATDLKLLFPMNDSRSMLTVSGADWEGVVSASGEIKVTANWVGVTP
;
A
#
# COMPACT_ATOMS: atom_id res chain seq x y z
N MET A 1 -19.17 -20.69 -2.12
CA MET A 1 -20.10 -19.77 -1.46
C MET A 1 -19.32 -18.98 -0.42
N PRO A 2 -18.97 -17.70 -0.60
CA PRO A 2 -18.47 -16.89 0.50
C PRO A 2 -19.68 -16.47 1.35
N LYS A 3 -20.14 -17.38 2.21
CA LYS A 3 -20.80 -16.96 3.46
C LYS A 3 -19.81 -16.32 4.42
N GLU A 4 -18.52 -16.52 4.14
CA GLU A 4 -17.41 -16.20 5.01
C GLU A 4 -16.81 -14.84 4.64
N TYR A 5 -16.53 -14.08 5.68
CA TYR A 5 -15.81 -12.82 5.61
C TYR A 5 -14.36 -13.09 5.24
N GLY A 6 -13.90 -12.47 4.16
CA GLY A 6 -12.56 -12.71 3.62
C GLY A 6 -11.91 -11.42 3.17
N ILE A 7 -10.57 -11.41 3.18
CA ILE A 7 -9.75 -10.35 2.63
C ILE A 7 -8.59 -10.96 1.85
N SER A 8 -8.29 -10.39 0.69
CA SER A 8 -7.11 -10.70 -0.08
C SER A 8 -6.50 -9.44 -0.70
N ILE A 9 -5.21 -9.49 -0.95
CA ILE A 9 -4.46 -8.50 -1.71
C ILE A 9 -3.60 -9.25 -2.72
N VAL A 10 -3.64 -8.83 -3.98
CA VAL A 10 -2.91 -9.48 -5.07
C VAL A 10 -2.23 -8.39 -5.90
N SER A 11 -0.97 -8.58 -6.29
CA SER A 11 -0.29 -7.64 -7.18
C SER A 11 -0.86 -7.71 -8.60
N SER A 12 -0.77 -6.63 -9.38
CA SER A 12 -1.29 -6.57 -10.76
C SER A 12 -0.63 -7.55 -11.75
N GLY A 13 0.45 -8.25 -11.35
CA GLY A 13 1.08 -9.35 -12.09
C GLY A 13 0.59 -10.75 -11.68
N ASN A 14 -0.37 -10.85 -10.77
CA ASN A 14 -0.81 -12.10 -10.14
C ASN A 14 0.34 -12.86 -9.45
N THR A 15 1.35 -12.12 -8.99
CA THR A 15 2.53 -12.64 -8.30
C THR A 15 2.38 -12.49 -6.79
N ALA A 16 3.00 -13.38 -6.02
CA ALA A 16 3.01 -13.27 -4.57
C ALA A 16 3.79 -12.05 -4.04
N SER A 17 4.63 -11.44 -4.88
CA SER A 17 5.48 -10.30 -4.53
C SER A 17 5.55 -9.30 -5.68
N ALA A 18 5.33 -8.02 -5.38
CA ALA A 18 5.62 -6.92 -6.31
C ALA A 18 7.03 -6.38 -6.05
N SER A 19 7.67 -5.87 -7.10
CA SER A 19 8.97 -5.20 -7.03
C SER A 19 9.04 -4.07 -8.04
N GLY A 20 9.95 -3.13 -7.81
CA GLY A 20 10.19 -2.01 -8.72
C GLY A 20 11.56 -1.38 -8.47
N SER A 21 12.00 -0.56 -9.42
CA SER A 21 13.25 0.19 -9.35
C SER A 21 13.07 1.57 -9.99
N GLY A 22 13.90 2.52 -9.59
CA GLY A 22 13.89 3.90 -10.07
C GLY A 22 15.20 4.61 -9.76
N THR A 23 15.39 5.80 -10.34
CA THR A 23 16.59 6.62 -10.11
C THR A 23 16.21 7.84 -9.28
N ILE A 24 16.95 8.08 -8.20
CA ILE A 24 16.73 9.25 -7.35
C ILE A 24 16.96 10.53 -8.16
N GLY A 25 16.03 11.46 -8.04
CA GLY A 25 15.93 12.67 -8.88
C GLY A 25 14.92 12.56 -10.01
N ASP A 26 14.52 11.34 -10.42
CA ASP A 26 13.54 11.17 -11.48
C ASP A 26 12.15 11.63 -11.05
N ALA A 27 11.43 12.25 -11.99
CA ALA A 27 10.05 12.70 -11.75
C ALA A 27 9.06 11.53 -11.62
N ALA A 28 9.37 10.38 -12.21
CA ALA A 28 8.54 9.19 -12.14
C ALA A 28 8.75 8.46 -10.80
N PRO A 29 7.68 8.16 -10.04
CA PRO A 29 7.80 7.32 -8.86
C PRO A 29 8.03 5.85 -9.24
N ILE A 30 8.54 5.07 -8.30
CA ILE A 30 8.36 3.62 -8.34
C ILE A 30 6.90 3.34 -7.97
N GLU A 31 6.16 2.64 -8.84
CA GLU A 31 4.78 2.25 -8.59
C GLU A 31 4.68 0.72 -8.47
N MET A 32 3.93 0.26 -7.46
CA MET A 32 3.48 -1.12 -7.34
C MET A 32 1.96 -1.12 -7.17
N GLU A 33 1.27 -1.85 -8.04
CA GLU A 33 -0.19 -1.89 -8.06
C GLU A 33 -0.71 -3.20 -7.48
N TYR A 34 -1.82 -3.08 -6.75
CA TYR A 34 -2.47 -4.17 -6.06
C TYR A 34 -3.99 -4.08 -6.24
N THR A 35 -4.64 -5.22 -6.33
CA THR A 35 -6.10 -5.34 -6.16
C THR A 35 -6.38 -5.85 -4.77
N VAL A 36 -7.10 -5.05 -3.99
CA VAL A 36 -7.62 -5.47 -2.68
C VAL A 36 -9.03 -5.98 -2.88
N THR A 37 -9.30 -7.20 -2.43
CA THR A 37 -10.64 -7.80 -2.47
C THR A 37 -11.10 -8.12 -1.06
N VAL A 38 -12.33 -7.74 -0.72
CA VAL A 38 -13.02 -8.24 0.47
C VAL A 38 -14.27 -9.01 0.05
N SER A 39 -14.60 -10.07 0.78
CA SER A 39 -15.78 -10.90 0.52
C SER A 39 -16.70 -10.98 1.74
N GLY A 40 -17.99 -11.16 1.48
CA GLY A 40 -19.01 -11.42 2.49
C GLY A 40 -20.39 -10.93 2.04
N PRO A 41 -21.43 -11.04 2.89
CA PRO A 41 -22.76 -10.54 2.58
C PRO A 41 -22.84 -9.02 2.43
N ARG A 42 -21.85 -8.32 2.96
CA ARG A 42 -21.67 -6.88 2.88
C ARG A 42 -20.19 -6.54 2.93
N GLN A 43 -19.86 -5.34 2.49
CA GLN A 43 -18.51 -4.79 2.68
C GLN A 43 -18.17 -4.68 4.17
N ALA A 44 -16.87 -4.82 4.48
CA ALA A 44 -16.32 -4.59 5.81
C ALA A 44 -16.60 -3.17 6.31
N ASP A 45 -16.83 -3.02 7.62
CA ASP A 45 -17.12 -1.72 8.25
C ASP A 45 -15.89 -0.81 8.27
N SER A 46 -14.70 -1.41 8.36
CA SER A 46 -13.42 -0.72 8.24
C SER A 46 -12.48 -1.52 7.38
N ILE A 47 -11.83 -0.85 6.43
CA ILE A 47 -10.73 -1.39 5.64
C ILE A 47 -9.56 -0.42 5.77
N THR A 48 -8.38 -0.92 6.11
CA THR A 48 -7.16 -0.12 6.25
C THR A 48 -6.00 -0.76 5.52
N ALA A 49 -5.08 0.05 5.01
CA ALA A 49 -3.81 -0.39 4.45
C ALA A 49 -2.62 0.25 5.16
N GLN A 50 -1.52 -0.48 5.25
CA GLN A 50 -0.29 -0.02 5.88
C GLN A 50 0.91 -0.61 5.13
N VAL A 51 1.91 0.23 4.85
CA VAL A 51 3.23 -0.17 4.41
C VAL A 51 4.07 -0.42 5.66
N ILE A 52 4.69 -1.59 5.74
CA ILE A 52 5.50 -2.03 6.85
C ILE A 52 6.88 -2.40 6.31
N GLY A 53 7.95 -1.94 6.95
CA GLY A 53 9.32 -2.26 6.55
C GLY A 53 10.34 -1.58 7.45
N GLU A 54 11.62 -1.72 7.11
CA GLU A 54 12.66 -0.94 7.78
C GLU A 54 12.41 0.55 7.58
N SER A 55 12.63 1.33 8.63
CA SER A 55 12.28 2.74 8.66
C SER A 55 13.24 3.55 9.49
N THR A 56 13.21 4.86 9.25
CA THR A 56 13.94 5.86 10.03
C THR A 56 13.05 7.07 10.22
N THR A 57 13.38 7.92 11.19
CA THR A 57 12.66 9.17 11.45
C THR A 57 13.64 10.32 11.44
N ILE A 58 13.33 11.36 10.66
CA ILE A 58 14.16 12.55 10.52
C ILE A 58 13.27 13.75 10.82
N ASN A 59 13.64 14.53 11.84
CA ASN A 59 12.85 15.69 12.29
C ASN A 59 11.37 15.33 12.53
N SER A 60 11.13 14.18 13.20
CA SER A 60 9.80 13.63 13.48
C SER A 60 8.98 13.20 12.26
N VAL A 61 9.58 13.16 11.07
CA VAL A 61 8.97 12.66 9.84
C VAL A 61 9.49 11.24 9.56
N PRO A 62 8.62 10.21 9.51
CA PRO A 62 9.04 8.82 9.26
C PRO A 62 9.30 8.58 7.78
N TYR A 63 10.28 7.74 7.43
CA TYR A 63 10.65 7.34 6.08
C TYR A 63 10.86 5.82 6.02
N CYS A 64 10.65 5.22 4.85
CA CYS A 64 11.18 3.88 4.58
C CYS A 64 12.70 3.97 4.44
N LEU A 65 13.42 3.03 5.04
CA LEU A 65 14.88 3.00 5.02
C LEU A 65 15.37 2.07 3.93
N PHE A 66 16.10 2.62 2.97
CA PHE A 66 16.77 1.87 1.92
C PHE A 66 18.26 1.79 2.24
N THR A 67 18.84 0.60 2.09
CA THR A 67 20.25 0.36 2.44
C THR A 67 21.01 -0.25 1.29
N SER A 68 22.32 0.01 1.23
CA SER A 68 23.18 -0.67 0.24
C SER A 68 23.53 -2.08 0.71
N ALA A 69 23.76 -3.00 -0.23
CA ALA A 69 24.07 -4.40 0.08
C ALA A 69 25.33 -4.59 0.96
N GLN A 70 26.25 -3.61 0.97
CA GLN A 70 27.47 -3.62 1.77
C GLN A 70 27.36 -2.82 3.09
N GLY A 71 26.18 -2.27 3.42
CA GLY A 71 25.90 -1.66 4.73
C GLY A 71 26.47 -0.25 4.96
N GLY A 72 26.88 0.46 3.91
CA GLY A 72 27.48 1.80 4.02
C GLY A 72 26.54 2.97 3.72
N LEU A 73 25.40 2.70 3.07
CA LEU A 73 24.42 3.72 2.70
C LEU A 73 23.11 3.45 3.41
N SER A 74 22.50 4.51 3.90
CA SER A 74 21.19 4.52 4.56
C SER A 74 20.45 5.72 4.03
N VAL A 75 19.45 5.50 3.20
CA VAL A 75 18.75 6.53 2.44
C VAL A 75 17.27 6.53 2.86
N PRO A 76 16.76 7.64 3.39
CA PRO A 76 15.34 7.77 3.72
C PRO A 76 14.53 8.06 2.45
N ILE A 77 13.58 7.19 2.12
CA ILE A 77 12.65 7.37 0.99
C ILE A 77 11.21 7.36 1.52
N PRO A 78 10.38 8.37 1.21
CA PRO A 78 8.99 8.36 1.66
C PRO A 78 8.18 7.34 0.85
N ALA A 79 7.07 6.88 1.41
CA ALA A 79 6.13 6.04 0.70
C ALA A 79 4.70 6.55 0.83
N PHE A 80 3.89 6.29 -0.18
CA PHE A 80 2.51 6.71 -0.26
C PHE A 80 1.61 5.56 -0.72
N LEU A 81 0.41 5.52 -0.18
CA LEU A 81 -0.67 4.66 -0.64
C LEU A 81 -1.66 5.52 -1.43
N GLN A 82 -2.04 5.06 -2.62
CA GLN A 82 -2.93 5.78 -3.51
C GLN A 82 -4.06 4.87 -3.99
N TYR A 83 -5.28 5.41 -4.04
CA TYR A 83 -6.47 4.72 -4.57
C TYR A 83 -7.47 5.73 -5.16
N ASN A 84 -8.42 5.25 -5.96
CA ASN A 84 -9.52 6.09 -6.46
C ASN A 84 -10.59 6.22 -5.37
N SER A 85 -11.13 7.42 -5.16
CA SER A 85 -12.22 7.65 -4.21
C SER A 85 -13.59 7.36 -4.83
N GLN A 86 -14.53 6.88 -4.04
CA GLN A 86 -15.95 6.75 -4.41
C GLN A 86 -16.58 8.10 -4.79
N SER A 87 -16.09 9.21 -4.23
CA SER A 87 -16.55 10.57 -4.62
C SER A 87 -15.98 11.04 -5.96
N GLY A 88 -15.16 10.23 -6.62
CA GLY A 88 -14.33 10.62 -7.75
C GLY A 88 -12.99 11.22 -7.31
N GLY A 89 -12.00 11.11 -8.20
CA GLY A 89 -10.64 11.59 -7.98
C GLY A 89 -9.71 10.57 -7.33
N VAL A 90 -8.45 10.96 -7.21
CA VAL A 90 -7.36 10.15 -6.65
C VAL A 90 -7.06 10.61 -5.24
N VAL A 91 -7.05 9.68 -4.30
CA VAL A 91 -6.61 9.90 -2.93
C VAL A 91 -5.21 9.34 -2.78
N GLN A 92 -4.28 10.18 -2.32
CA GLN A 92 -2.92 9.79 -1.97
C GLN A 92 -2.67 10.11 -0.49
N LYS A 93 -2.24 9.12 0.28
CA LYS A 93 -1.93 9.24 1.71
C LYS A 93 -0.51 8.78 1.97
N ARG A 94 0.23 9.54 2.76
CA ARG A 94 1.59 9.18 3.19
C ARG A 94 1.53 7.96 4.12
N ASN A 95 2.38 6.98 3.88
CA ASN A 95 2.51 5.80 4.72
C ASN A 95 3.91 5.15 4.58
N SER A 96 4.89 5.67 5.31
CA SER A 96 6.31 5.42 5.15
C SER A 96 6.82 4.38 6.15
N CYS A 97 6.47 3.11 5.92
CA CYS A 97 6.97 1.89 6.57
C CYS A 97 6.76 1.74 8.10
N SER A 98 6.50 2.83 8.82
CA SER A 98 6.26 2.87 10.28
C SER A 98 5.06 3.72 10.67
N GLU A 99 4.41 4.36 9.69
CA GLU A 99 3.20 5.16 9.92
C GLU A 99 2.00 4.25 10.23
N ALA A 100 1.03 4.77 10.99
CA ALA A 100 -0.21 4.05 11.29
C ALA A 100 -1.00 3.73 10.01
N ALA A 101 -1.80 2.66 10.04
CA ALA A 101 -2.61 2.26 8.89
C ALA A 101 -3.58 3.38 8.46
N VAL A 102 -3.73 3.55 7.14
CA VAL A 102 -4.64 4.53 6.55
C VAL A 102 -5.98 3.89 6.25
N SER A 103 -7.08 4.61 6.44
CA SER A 103 -8.40 4.13 6.04
C SER A 103 -8.56 4.15 4.52
N MET A 104 -9.21 3.10 4.01
CA MET A 104 -9.63 2.95 2.61
C MET A 104 -11.16 2.92 2.49
N ARG A 105 -11.87 3.46 3.48
CA ARG A 105 -13.34 3.42 3.52
C ARG A 105 -13.97 4.21 2.37
N ASP A 106 -13.33 5.30 1.97
CA ASP A 106 -13.74 6.16 0.87
C ASP A 106 -13.21 5.68 -0.49
N ALA A 107 -12.50 4.56 -0.56
CA ALA A 107 -12.05 4.01 -1.83
C ALA A 107 -13.23 3.59 -2.72
N GLN A 108 -13.02 3.61 -4.03
CA GLN A 108 -14.02 3.23 -5.01
C GLN A 108 -14.06 1.70 -5.11
N TRP A 109 -14.95 1.08 -4.33
CA TRP A 109 -15.14 -0.36 -4.32
C TRP A 109 -16.15 -0.81 -5.37
N GLN A 110 -15.74 -1.74 -6.22
CA GLN A 110 -16.59 -2.39 -7.22
C GLN A 110 -17.21 -3.64 -6.61
N GLN A 111 -18.54 -3.70 -6.57
CA GLN A 111 -19.28 -4.86 -6.09
C GLN A 111 -19.56 -5.84 -7.23
N THR A 112 -19.23 -7.11 -7.01
CA THR A 112 -19.57 -8.21 -7.91
C THR A 112 -20.34 -9.27 -7.13
N PRO A 113 -21.60 -9.57 -7.49
CA PRO A 113 -22.37 -10.66 -6.90
C PRO A 113 -21.64 -12.01 -7.04
N TRP A 114 -21.82 -12.89 -6.06
CA TRP A 114 -21.23 -14.23 -6.10
C TRP A 114 -21.79 -15.09 -7.24
N ASP A 115 -23.10 -15.03 -7.46
CA ASP A 115 -23.79 -15.73 -8.54
C ASP A 115 -24.42 -14.74 -9.53
N ALA A 116 -24.45 -15.12 -10.81
CA ALA A 116 -24.96 -14.26 -11.88
C ALA A 116 -26.45 -13.89 -11.73
N ASN A 117 -27.19 -14.67 -10.93
CA ASN A 117 -28.62 -14.46 -10.68
C ASN A 117 -28.87 -13.68 -9.37
N ASN A 118 -27.83 -13.37 -8.59
CA ASN A 118 -27.92 -12.71 -7.28
C ASN A 118 -28.94 -13.40 -6.35
N ASN A 119 -29.05 -14.74 -6.45
CA ASN A 119 -29.89 -15.55 -5.57
C ASN A 119 -29.16 -15.91 -4.28
N ASP A 120 -27.88 -15.59 -4.20
CA ASP A 120 -27.02 -15.82 -3.05
C ASP A 120 -26.60 -14.49 -2.40
N ASP A 121 -26.53 -14.45 -1.07
CA ASP A 121 -26.34 -13.19 -0.33
C ASP A 121 -24.89 -12.68 -0.38
N GLY A 122 -23.94 -13.43 -0.96
CA GLY A 122 -22.51 -13.11 -0.97
C GLY A 122 -22.09 -12.18 -2.11
N SER A 123 -21.18 -11.26 -1.83
CA SER A 123 -20.54 -10.40 -2.83
C SER A 123 -19.03 -10.31 -2.64
N TYR A 124 -18.34 -9.97 -3.72
CA TYR A 124 -16.97 -9.46 -3.69
C TYR A 124 -16.97 -7.95 -3.84
N TYR A 125 -16.09 -7.29 -3.11
CA TYR A 125 -15.83 -5.87 -3.24
C TYR A 125 -14.35 -5.70 -3.54
N ALA A 126 -14.02 -5.16 -4.70
CA ALA A 126 -12.64 -4.97 -5.13
C ALA A 126 -12.30 -3.48 -5.33
N THR A 127 -11.07 -3.09 -5.00
CA THR A 127 -10.55 -1.75 -5.31
C THR A 127 -9.06 -1.82 -5.63
N ASP A 128 -8.58 -0.84 -6.40
CA ASP A 128 -7.17 -0.72 -6.76
C ASP A 128 -6.43 0.09 -5.70
N LEU A 129 -5.26 -0.41 -5.31
CA LEU A 129 -4.33 0.23 -4.38
C LEU A 129 -2.95 0.31 -5.02
N LYS A 130 -2.35 1.49 -5.02
CA LYS A 130 -0.96 1.69 -5.45
C LYS A 130 -0.09 2.02 -4.26
N LEU A 131 1.08 1.40 -4.19
CA LEU A 131 2.21 1.84 -3.37
C LEU A 131 3.16 2.64 -4.25
N LEU A 132 3.49 3.85 -3.82
CA LEU A 132 4.32 4.79 -4.53
C LEU A 132 5.54 5.16 -3.69
N PHE A 133 6.72 5.12 -4.29
CA PHE A 133 7.93 5.76 -3.76
C PHE A 133 8.33 6.89 -4.71
N PRO A 134 8.14 8.17 -4.35
CA PRO A 134 8.56 9.28 -5.21
C PRO A 134 10.08 9.38 -5.23
N MET A 135 10.64 9.39 -6.43
CA MET A 135 12.09 9.41 -6.63
C MET A 135 12.67 10.84 -6.59
N ASN A 136 11.82 11.87 -6.73
CA ASN A 136 12.20 13.28 -6.70
C ASN A 136 12.05 13.95 -5.32
N ASP A 137 11.87 13.19 -4.24
CA ASP A 137 11.86 13.77 -2.89
C ASP A 137 13.27 14.29 -2.54
N SER A 138 13.37 15.59 -2.26
CA SER A 138 14.65 16.24 -1.96
C SER A 138 15.41 15.59 -0.80
N ARG A 139 14.71 14.98 0.17
CA ARG A 139 15.35 14.31 1.31
C ARG A 139 16.04 13.02 0.89
N SER A 140 15.54 12.34 -0.13
CA SER A 140 16.11 11.10 -0.65
C SER A 140 17.45 11.30 -1.37
N MET A 141 17.80 12.53 -1.75
CA MET A 141 19.13 12.86 -2.31
C MET A 141 20.26 12.76 -1.27
N LEU A 142 19.92 12.67 0.01
CA LEU A 142 20.89 12.62 1.10
C LEU A 142 20.71 11.34 1.92
N THR A 143 21.80 10.82 2.47
CA THR A 143 21.76 9.76 3.49
C THR A 143 21.05 10.22 4.76
N VAL A 144 20.74 9.31 5.68
CA VAL A 144 20.15 9.64 6.99
C VAL A 144 20.99 10.66 7.77
N SER A 145 22.33 10.59 7.67
CA SER A 145 23.25 11.55 8.31
C SER A 145 23.34 12.91 7.62
N GLY A 146 22.72 13.06 6.44
CA GLY A 146 22.70 14.32 5.68
C GLY A 146 23.84 14.48 4.68
N ALA A 147 24.64 13.44 4.44
CA ALA A 147 25.66 13.46 3.39
C ALA A 147 25.08 13.06 2.03
N ASP A 148 25.62 13.61 0.94
CA ASP A 148 25.40 13.12 -0.41
C ASP A 148 25.83 11.65 -0.54
N TRP A 149 25.28 10.96 -1.53
CA TRP A 149 25.60 9.57 -1.79
C TRP A 149 25.46 9.19 -3.25
N GLU A 150 26.19 8.15 -3.64
CA GLU A 150 26.11 7.51 -4.94
C GLU A 150 26.07 5.99 -4.74
N GLY A 151 25.29 5.30 -5.57
CA GLY A 151 25.24 3.83 -5.57
C GLY A 151 23.82 3.29 -5.68
N VAL A 152 23.66 2.03 -5.28
CA VAL A 152 22.37 1.32 -5.28
C VAL A 152 21.98 0.99 -3.85
N VAL A 153 20.75 1.32 -3.51
CA VAL A 153 20.11 0.96 -2.25
C VAL A 153 18.83 0.19 -2.53
N SER A 154 18.44 -0.71 -1.62
CA SER A 154 17.21 -1.49 -1.72
C SER A 154 16.52 -1.57 -0.37
N ALA A 155 15.24 -1.91 -0.41
CA ALA A 155 14.44 -2.21 0.77
C ALA A 155 13.47 -3.35 0.45
N SER A 156 13.05 -4.07 1.49
CA SER A 156 11.96 -5.03 1.43
C SER A 156 10.96 -4.74 2.55
N GLY A 157 9.72 -5.16 2.35
CA GLY A 157 8.64 -4.88 3.28
C GLY A 157 7.34 -5.55 2.86
N GLU A 158 6.27 -5.17 3.54
CA GLU A 158 4.94 -5.74 3.39
C GLU A 158 3.90 -4.62 3.23
N ILE A 159 2.87 -4.87 2.42
CA ILE A 159 1.62 -4.12 2.51
C ILE A 159 0.64 -4.97 3.30
N LYS A 160 0.28 -4.49 4.48
CA LYS A 160 -0.73 -5.10 5.33
C LYS A 160 -2.07 -4.43 5.07
N VAL A 161 -3.04 -5.20 4.62
CA VAL A 161 -4.44 -4.79 4.58
C VAL A 161 -5.21 -5.48 5.70
N THR A 162 -6.12 -4.76 6.34
CA THR A 162 -6.97 -5.30 7.41
C THR A 162 -8.41 -4.88 7.15
N ALA A 163 -9.33 -5.84 7.26
CA ALA A 163 -10.76 -5.63 7.15
C ALA A 163 -11.44 -6.13 8.43
N ASN A 164 -12.36 -5.34 8.97
CA ASN A 164 -13.14 -5.70 10.16
C ASN A 164 -14.64 -5.61 9.87
N TRP A 165 -15.37 -6.62 10.32
CA TRP A 165 -16.83 -6.66 10.30
C TRP A 165 -17.34 -6.69 11.74
N VAL A 166 -18.17 -5.72 12.10
CA VAL A 166 -18.80 -5.60 13.42
C VAL A 166 -20.16 -6.29 13.41
N GLY A 167 -20.52 -6.94 14.52
CA GLY A 167 -21.83 -7.56 14.68
C GLY A 167 -22.00 -8.86 13.91
N VAL A 168 -20.90 -9.53 13.57
CA VAL A 168 -20.91 -10.86 12.94
C VAL A 168 -20.88 -11.92 14.05
N THR A 169 -21.92 -12.75 14.15
CA THR A 169 -21.91 -13.94 15.01
C THR A 169 -21.23 -15.10 14.27
N PRO A 170 -20.31 -15.85 14.92
CA PRO A 170 -19.68 -17.03 14.33
C PRO A 170 -20.68 -18.09 13.89
#